data_AF-K8GNL0-F1
#
_entry.id   AF-K8GNL0-F1
#
_cell.length_a   1.000
_cell.length_b   1.000
_cell.length_c   1.000
_cell.angle_alpha   90.00
_cell.angle_beta   90.00
_cell.angle_gamma   90.00
#
_symmetry.space_group_name_H-M   'P 1'
#
loop_
_entity.id
_entity.type
_entity.pdbx_description
1 polymer ?
#
loop_
_entity_poly.entity_id
_entity_poly.type
_entity_poly.pdbx_seq_one_letter_code
_entity_poly.pdbx_strand_id
1 'polypeptide(L)'
;MSQFEHSSDFEKVLVSLFEQEGWTAKLAPPGTQGYDIELERDGECVAVQVRNQRAKVHAGQLEKFIDFLEQPMSARFNRGFLISASGYTPSVFTFMRTEEVVDIALGSFRDNQIIWEDGEIPAPPPRPKLTYIGVFTCKGGVGKTTISAHLAGAFALNGYDVVLIDLDRQSNLRKLLGDGVYLPGPKGQLGATITVLNYSEWNEEEYPDARVVICDCSPEYDANPEEFLKKFNYCIIPTTLNPLGINKNADVIKRTFTAIRRLNETAELFVLINNYHSDEDRRNNILNSLLKTEFERMMAEDARCHYIDPDMVAIRYSKQLLYWGYHIVENGKPQLAFREIGGRSLPRTDFLKLLDYLEDHTNIEGIKRQEQQPSPN
;
A
#
# COMPACT_ATOMS: atom_id res chain seq x y z
N MET A 1 -41.32 -8.79 25.70
CA MET A 1 -40.79 -10.15 25.98
C MET A 1 -39.54 -10.32 25.14
N SER A 2 -38.40 -10.78 25.70
CA SER A 2 -37.23 -11.07 24.84
C SER A 2 -37.63 -12.19 23.90
N GLN A 3 -37.54 -11.92 22.59
CA GLN A 3 -38.10 -12.81 21.55
C GLN A 3 -37.30 -14.12 21.39
N PHE A 4 -36.14 -14.22 22.06
CA PHE A 4 -35.21 -15.35 21.99
C PHE A 4 -34.74 -15.74 23.41
N GLU A 5 -34.77 -17.05 23.73
CA GLU A 5 -34.35 -17.60 25.03
C GLU A 5 -32.82 -17.75 25.16
N HIS A 6 -32.09 -17.86 24.03
CA HIS A 6 -30.63 -17.97 23.98
C HIS A 6 -30.00 -16.98 22.98
N SER A 7 -28.82 -16.42 23.30
CA SER A 7 -28.08 -15.48 22.41
C SER A 7 -27.72 -16.12 21.07
N SER A 8 -27.34 -17.40 21.10
CA SER A 8 -26.98 -18.19 19.92
C SER A 8 -28.12 -18.35 18.91
N ASP A 9 -29.38 -18.22 19.35
CA ASP A 9 -30.53 -18.31 18.45
C ASP A 9 -30.78 -16.98 17.76
N PHE A 10 -30.49 -15.88 18.44
CA PHE A 10 -30.59 -14.54 17.87
C PHE A 10 -29.50 -14.28 16.82
N GLU A 11 -28.27 -14.70 17.09
CA GLU A 11 -27.16 -14.59 16.13
C GLU A 11 -27.45 -15.36 14.82
N LYS A 12 -28.02 -16.57 14.91
CA LYS A 12 -28.42 -17.36 13.72
C LYS A 12 -29.52 -16.70 12.89
N VAL A 13 -30.46 -16.03 13.55
CA VAL A 13 -31.51 -15.25 12.86
C VAL A 13 -30.89 -14.09 12.10
N LEU A 14 -29.96 -13.36 12.73
CA LEU A 14 -29.25 -12.26 12.08
C LEU A 14 -28.40 -12.74 10.89
N VAL A 15 -27.68 -13.87 11.03
CA VAL A 15 -26.95 -14.50 9.90
C VAL A 15 -27.89 -14.75 8.72
N SER A 16 -29.06 -15.36 8.96
CA SER A 16 -30.03 -15.66 7.91
C SER A 16 -30.59 -14.40 7.24
N LEU A 17 -30.76 -13.31 8.00
CA LEU A 17 -31.22 -12.03 7.46
C LEU A 17 -30.15 -11.37 6.59
N PHE A 18 -28.90 -11.33 7.06
CA PHE A 18 -27.80 -10.78 6.26
C PHE A 18 -27.57 -11.57 4.97
N GLU A 19 -27.71 -12.89 5.00
CA GLU A 19 -27.66 -13.74 3.79
C GLU A 19 -28.76 -13.39 2.78
N GLN A 20 -29.98 -13.08 3.25
CA GLN A 20 -31.07 -12.63 2.38
C GLN A 20 -30.79 -11.25 1.76
N GLU A 21 -30.03 -10.40 2.45
CA GLU A 21 -29.55 -9.10 1.96
C GLU A 21 -28.26 -9.20 1.10
N GLY A 22 -27.85 -10.43 0.75
CA GLY A 22 -26.73 -10.69 -0.14
C GLY A 22 -25.34 -10.67 0.51
N TRP A 23 -25.27 -10.71 1.84
CA TRP A 23 -24.00 -10.88 2.56
C TRP A 23 -23.63 -12.36 2.70
N THR A 24 -22.33 -12.64 2.74
CA THR A 24 -21.83 -13.92 3.26
C THR A 24 -21.63 -13.76 4.76
N ALA A 25 -22.43 -14.43 5.59
CA ALA A 25 -22.40 -14.26 7.04
C ALA A 25 -21.82 -15.51 7.74
N LYS A 26 -20.86 -15.31 8.66
CA LYS A 26 -20.20 -16.38 9.43
C LYS A 26 -20.24 -16.05 10.91
N LEU A 27 -20.60 -17.02 11.76
CA LEU A 27 -20.50 -16.85 13.21
C LEU A 27 -19.04 -16.78 13.63
N ALA A 28 -18.74 -15.93 14.61
CA ALA A 28 -17.40 -15.84 15.19
C ALA A 28 -16.98 -17.18 15.82
N PRO A 29 -15.68 -17.57 15.72
CA PRO A 29 -15.18 -18.76 16.40
C PRO A 29 -15.42 -18.71 17.93
N PRO A 30 -15.60 -19.86 18.61
CA PRO A 30 -15.78 -19.89 20.05
C PRO A 30 -14.61 -19.21 20.78
N GLY A 31 -14.91 -18.29 21.70
CA GLY A 31 -13.90 -17.56 22.50
C GLY A 31 -13.39 -16.27 21.86
N THR A 32 -13.90 -15.90 20.69
CA THR A 32 -13.63 -14.62 20.05
C THR A 32 -14.17 -13.46 20.90
N GLN A 33 -13.38 -12.40 21.06
CA GLN A 33 -13.78 -11.19 21.78
C GLN A 33 -14.03 -10.06 20.79
N GLY A 34 -15.07 -9.26 21.05
CA GLY A 34 -15.33 -8.01 20.33
C GLY A 34 -16.41 -8.09 19.24
N TYR A 35 -16.61 -9.24 18.58
CA TYR A 35 -17.66 -9.44 17.58
C TYR A 35 -18.28 -10.84 17.68
N ASP A 36 -19.48 -10.98 17.13
CA ASP A 36 -20.30 -12.20 17.18
C ASP A 36 -20.57 -12.78 15.78
N ILE A 37 -20.67 -11.92 14.75
CA ILE A 37 -20.85 -12.32 13.35
C ILE A 37 -19.88 -11.54 12.46
N GLU A 38 -19.32 -12.21 11.47
CA GLU A 38 -18.51 -11.63 10.42
C GLU A 38 -19.30 -11.65 9.11
N LEU A 39 -19.43 -10.50 8.47
CA LEU A 39 -20.11 -10.37 7.18
C LEU A 39 -19.11 -10.04 6.09
N GLU A 40 -19.31 -10.60 4.90
CA GLU A 40 -18.48 -10.37 3.74
C GLU A 40 -19.34 -10.10 2.49
N ARG A 41 -19.11 -8.99 1.79
CA ARG A 41 -19.81 -8.67 0.52
C ARG A 41 -18.94 -7.74 -0.32
N ASP A 42 -18.75 -8.05 -1.61
CA ASP A 42 -18.01 -7.21 -2.57
C ASP A 42 -16.60 -6.77 -2.09
N GLY A 43 -15.90 -7.62 -1.33
CA GLY A 43 -14.57 -7.33 -0.76
C GLY A 43 -14.59 -6.49 0.53
N GLU A 44 -15.78 -6.20 1.05
CA GLU A 44 -15.99 -5.57 2.35
C GLU A 44 -16.17 -6.64 3.43
N CYS A 45 -15.46 -6.50 4.55
CA CYS A 45 -15.60 -7.34 5.75
C CYS A 45 -16.14 -6.50 6.92
N VAL A 46 -17.20 -6.94 7.59
CA VAL A 46 -17.84 -6.19 8.68
C VAL A 46 -17.89 -7.03 9.95
N ALA A 47 -17.43 -6.44 11.05
CA ALA A 47 -17.62 -7.01 12.37
C ALA A 47 -19.01 -6.66 12.87
N VAL A 48 -19.82 -7.65 13.22
CA VAL A 48 -21.13 -7.44 13.83
C VAL A 48 -21.05 -7.82 15.29
N GLN A 49 -21.39 -6.88 16.15
CA GLN A 49 -21.57 -7.12 17.57
C GLN A 49 -23.05 -7.15 17.90
N VAL A 50 -23.50 -8.24 18.49
CA VAL A 50 -24.88 -8.54 18.80
C VAL A 50 -25.13 -8.30 20.29
N ARG A 51 -26.23 -7.61 20.60
CA ARG A 51 -26.66 -7.28 21.96
C ARG A 51 -28.08 -7.76 22.20
N ASN A 52 -28.19 -9.01 22.64
CA ASN A 52 -29.45 -9.61 23.09
C ASN A 52 -29.61 -9.46 24.61
N GLN A 53 -29.85 -8.22 25.05
CA GLN A 53 -30.06 -7.91 26.47
C GLN A 53 -31.37 -7.14 26.68
N ARG A 54 -31.96 -7.25 27.87
CA ARG A 54 -33.21 -6.52 28.20
C ARG A 54 -33.00 -5.01 28.32
N ALA A 55 -31.84 -4.59 28.83
CA ALA A 55 -31.48 -3.19 28.96
C ALA A 55 -31.07 -2.60 27.61
N LYS A 56 -31.36 -1.32 27.38
CA LYS A 56 -30.91 -0.60 26.19
C LYS A 56 -29.39 -0.48 26.16
N VAL A 57 -28.81 -0.43 24.97
CA VAL A 57 -27.37 -0.24 24.79
C VAL A 57 -26.99 1.20 25.12
N HIS A 58 -25.94 1.38 25.91
CA HIS A 58 -25.42 2.68 26.36
C HIS A 58 -24.07 3.03 25.70
N ALA A 59 -23.66 4.30 25.76
CA ALA A 59 -22.44 4.80 25.10
C ALA A 59 -21.18 3.98 25.45
N GLY A 60 -20.97 3.61 26.72
CA GLY A 60 -19.80 2.80 27.11
C GLY A 60 -19.77 1.37 26.54
N GLN A 61 -20.89 0.86 25.99
CA GLN A 61 -20.88 -0.40 25.23
C GLN A 61 -20.50 -0.17 23.76
N LEU A 62 -20.86 0.99 23.20
CA LEU A 62 -20.43 1.41 21.87
C LEU A 62 -18.92 1.72 21.87
N GLU A 63 -18.44 2.47 22.87
CA GLU A 63 -17.01 2.79 23.07
C GLU A 63 -16.15 1.52 23.09
N LYS A 64 -16.53 0.50 23.87
CA LYS A 64 -15.83 -0.79 23.89
C LYS A 64 -15.79 -1.51 22.54
N PHE A 65 -16.79 -1.29 21.70
CA PHE A 65 -16.82 -1.87 20.36
C PHE A 65 -15.93 -1.08 19.40
N ILE A 66 -15.91 0.25 19.51
CA ILE A 66 -14.97 1.12 18.80
C ILE A 66 -13.53 0.75 19.18
N ASP A 67 -13.22 0.68 20.47
CA ASP A 67 -11.91 0.27 21.00
C ASP A 67 -11.47 -1.10 20.48
N PHE A 68 -12.42 -1.99 20.17
CA PHE A 68 -12.13 -3.28 19.55
C PHE A 68 -11.80 -3.13 18.06
N LEU A 69 -12.55 -2.32 17.32
CA LEU A 69 -12.33 -2.10 15.89
C LEU A 69 -10.98 -1.41 15.60
N GLU A 70 -10.53 -0.56 16.52
CA GLU A 70 -9.23 0.13 16.45
C GLU A 70 -8.03 -0.77 16.78
N GLN A 71 -8.24 -2.01 17.24
CA GLN A 71 -7.14 -2.92 17.54
C GLN A 71 -6.53 -3.50 16.25
N PRO A 72 -5.20 -3.74 16.22
CA PRO A 72 -4.54 -4.34 15.06
C PRO A 72 -5.17 -5.67 14.59
N MET A 73 -5.69 -6.47 15.52
CA MET A 73 -6.36 -7.74 15.19
C MET A 73 -7.69 -7.58 14.44
N SER A 74 -8.27 -6.37 14.49
CA SER A 74 -9.53 -6.01 13.86
C SER A 74 -9.33 -5.26 12.55
N ALA A 75 -8.09 -5.01 12.14
CA ALA A 75 -7.73 -4.29 10.91
C ALA A 75 -8.30 -4.94 9.63
N ARG A 76 -8.72 -6.21 9.69
CA ARG A 76 -9.44 -6.90 8.60
C ARG A 76 -10.87 -6.41 8.39
N PHE A 77 -11.50 -5.80 9.39
CA PHE A 77 -12.84 -5.25 9.28
C PHE A 77 -12.81 -3.84 8.70
N ASN A 78 -13.70 -3.56 7.76
CA ASN A 78 -13.91 -2.24 7.15
C ASN A 78 -14.74 -1.33 8.06
N ARG A 79 -15.61 -1.92 8.90
CA ARG A 79 -16.49 -1.21 9.82
C ARG A 79 -17.15 -2.16 10.82
N GLY A 80 -17.91 -1.59 11.76
CA GLY A 80 -18.69 -2.32 12.74
C GLY A 80 -20.21 -2.13 12.60
N PHE A 81 -20.98 -3.20 12.75
CA PHE A 81 -22.42 -3.13 12.98
C PHE A 81 -22.72 -3.50 14.42
N LEU A 82 -23.29 -2.58 15.18
CA LEU A 82 -23.77 -2.88 16.52
C LEU A 82 -25.27 -3.14 16.41
N ILE A 83 -25.71 -4.38 16.65
CA ILE A 83 -27.12 -4.79 16.52
C ILE A 83 -27.73 -5.04 17.91
N SER A 84 -28.81 -4.33 18.24
CA SER A 84 -29.48 -4.40 19.53
C SER A 84 -30.92 -4.90 19.43
N ALA A 85 -31.27 -5.89 20.27
CA ALA A 85 -32.67 -6.33 20.40
C ALA A 85 -33.54 -5.38 21.24
N SER A 86 -32.92 -4.54 22.08
CA SER A 86 -33.61 -3.59 22.98
C SER A 86 -33.52 -2.13 22.53
N GLY A 87 -32.73 -1.85 21.49
CA GLY A 87 -32.39 -0.51 21.01
C GLY A 87 -31.32 0.20 21.85
N TYR A 88 -31.21 1.53 21.68
CA TYR A 88 -30.14 2.37 22.23
C TYR A 88 -30.67 3.47 23.15
N THR A 89 -29.83 3.96 24.06
CA THR A 89 -30.13 5.16 24.86
C THR A 89 -29.70 6.45 24.18
N PRO A 90 -30.29 7.60 24.54
CA PRO A 90 -29.91 8.91 23.97
C PRO A 90 -28.42 9.25 24.04
N SER A 91 -27.70 8.71 25.04
CA SER A 91 -26.25 8.90 25.16
C SER A 91 -25.46 8.31 24.00
N VAL A 92 -25.94 7.23 23.37
CA VAL A 92 -25.28 6.62 22.19
C VAL A 92 -25.33 7.57 21.02
N PHE A 93 -26.51 8.13 20.73
CA PHE A 93 -26.68 9.10 19.64
C PHE A 93 -25.97 10.42 19.92
N THR A 94 -25.85 10.81 21.19
CA THR A 94 -25.05 11.98 21.56
C THR A 94 -23.58 11.72 21.28
N PHE A 95 -23.07 10.57 21.71
CA PHE A 95 -21.69 10.13 21.48
C PHE A 95 -21.35 10.09 19.99
N MET A 96 -22.19 9.47 19.16
CA MET A 96 -21.99 9.42 17.70
C MET A 96 -22.03 10.79 17.00
N ARG A 97 -22.66 11.80 17.61
CA ARG A 97 -22.69 13.17 17.05
C ARG A 97 -21.53 14.03 17.53
N THR A 98 -20.97 13.73 18.69
CA THR A 98 -19.89 14.50 19.31
C THR A 98 -18.51 13.97 18.97
N GLU A 99 -18.39 12.66 18.75
CA GLU A 99 -17.17 11.98 18.37
C GLU A 99 -17.22 11.68 16.86
N GLU A 100 -16.12 11.90 16.13
CA GLU A 100 -16.00 11.53 14.71
C GLU A 100 -15.88 10.01 14.55
N VAL A 101 -16.95 9.27 14.84
CA VAL A 101 -17.01 7.81 14.68
C VAL A 101 -17.44 7.50 13.24
N VAL A 102 -16.48 7.32 12.34
CA VAL A 102 -16.78 7.27 10.89
C VAL A 102 -17.25 5.89 10.39
N ASP A 103 -17.09 4.84 11.19
CA ASP A 103 -17.16 3.45 10.69
C ASP A 103 -18.05 2.51 11.51
N ILE A 104 -19.14 3.01 12.10
CA ILE A 104 -20.13 2.16 12.79
C ILE A 104 -21.56 2.49 12.38
N ALA A 105 -22.37 1.45 12.14
CA ALA A 105 -23.81 1.56 11.97
C ALA A 105 -24.58 0.90 13.11
N LEU A 106 -25.65 1.56 13.56
CA LEU A 106 -26.52 1.06 14.62
C LEU A 106 -27.79 0.41 14.05
N GLY A 107 -28.03 -0.87 14.36
CA GLY A 107 -29.22 -1.60 13.94
C GLY A 107 -30.08 -2.05 15.12
N SER A 108 -31.36 -1.67 15.15
CA SER A 108 -32.34 -2.20 16.09
C SER A 108 -33.10 -3.37 15.45
N PHE A 109 -33.14 -4.51 16.11
CA PHE A 109 -33.96 -5.63 15.64
C PHE A 109 -35.42 -5.47 16.08
N ARG A 110 -36.35 -5.36 15.13
CA ARG A 110 -37.81 -5.27 15.37
C ARG A 110 -38.56 -5.97 14.26
N ASP A 111 -39.67 -6.63 14.59
CA ASP A 111 -40.57 -7.28 13.61
C ASP A 111 -39.85 -8.21 12.61
N ASN A 112 -38.84 -8.93 13.10
CA ASN A 112 -38.01 -9.84 12.30
C ASN A 112 -37.20 -9.16 11.18
N GLN A 113 -36.88 -7.88 11.37
CA GLN A 113 -36.05 -7.07 10.47
C GLN A 113 -35.04 -6.24 11.27
N ILE A 114 -33.95 -5.84 10.61
CA ILE A 114 -32.99 -4.89 11.15
C ILE A 114 -33.40 -3.49 10.69
N ILE A 115 -33.65 -2.60 11.64
CA ILE A 115 -33.96 -1.19 11.39
C ILE A 115 -32.72 -0.38 11.73
N TRP A 116 -32.11 0.24 10.73
CA TRP A 116 -30.94 1.10 10.90
C TRP A 116 -31.35 2.45 11.50
N GLU A 117 -30.75 2.82 12.63
CA GLU A 117 -31.09 4.05 13.35
C GLU A 117 -30.49 5.31 12.67
N ASP A 118 -29.43 5.14 11.89
CA ASP A 118 -28.75 6.21 11.15
C ASP A 118 -29.31 6.42 9.73
N GLY A 119 -30.36 5.67 9.33
CA GLY A 119 -30.93 5.72 7.99
C GLY A 119 -30.36 4.68 7.04
N GLU A 120 -29.90 5.07 5.84
CA GLU A 120 -29.16 4.15 4.97
C GLU A 120 -27.78 3.89 5.56
N ILE A 121 -27.33 2.64 5.55
CA ILE A 121 -25.94 2.30 5.89
C ILE A 121 -25.06 3.14 4.93
N PRO A 122 -24.19 4.03 5.42
CA PRO A 122 -23.31 4.81 4.56
C PRO A 122 -22.56 3.88 3.62
N ALA A 123 -22.26 4.29 2.38
CA ALA A 123 -21.32 3.52 1.57
C ALA A 123 -20.01 3.34 2.37
N PRO A 124 -19.35 2.17 2.35
CA PRO A 124 -18.12 1.99 3.12
C PRO A 124 -17.13 3.09 2.72
N PRO A 125 -16.39 3.70 3.65
CA PRO A 125 -15.26 4.50 3.22
C PRO A 125 -14.34 3.57 2.44
N PRO A 126 -13.91 3.97 1.24
CA PRO A 126 -12.96 3.18 0.50
C PRO A 126 -11.72 3.04 1.39
N ARG A 127 -11.31 1.80 1.70
CA ARG A 127 -9.96 1.58 2.22
C ARG A 127 -9.01 2.30 1.27
N PRO A 128 -8.13 3.18 1.76
CA PRO A 128 -7.17 3.84 0.91
C PRO A 128 -6.42 2.76 0.14
N LYS A 129 -6.56 2.79 -1.18
CA LYS A 129 -6.11 1.68 -2.02
C LYS A 129 -4.59 1.58 -1.90
N LEU A 130 -4.10 0.48 -1.33
CA LEU A 130 -2.68 0.17 -1.29
C LEU A 130 -2.10 0.22 -2.69
N THR A 131 -1.02 0.98 -2.84
CA THR A 131 -0.29 1.10 -4.10
C THR A 131 0.95 0.23 -4.07
N TYR A 132 0.97 -0.77 -4.94
CA TYR A 132 2.11 -1.66 -5.13
C TYR A 132 3.00 -1.17 -6.28
N ILE A 133 4.27 -0.94 -5.97
CA ILE A 133 5.31 -0.55 -6.94
C ILE A 133 6.38 -1.64 -6.98
N GLY A 134 6.46 -2.38 -8.08
CA GLY A 134 7.57 -3.31 -8.34
C GLY A 134 8.79 -2.60 -8.91
N VAL A 135 9.99 -2.98 -8.47
CA VAL A 135 11.24 -2.60 -9.16
C VAL A 135 11.86 -3.87 -9.73
N PHE A 136 11.68 -4.09 -11.03
CA PHE A 136 11.96 -5.39 -11.64
C PHE A 136 12.74 -5.29 -12.95
N THR A 137 13.74 -6.14 -13.09
CA THR A 137 14.41 -6.43 -14.37
C THR A 137 15.08 -7.80 -14.30
N CYS A 138 15.11 -8.52 -15.42
CA CYS A 138 15.84 -9.79 -15.51
C CYS A 138 17.36 -9.62 -15.71
N LYS A 139 17.90 -8.44 -15.38
CA LYS A 139 19.33 -8.13 -15.43
C LYS A 139 19.88 -7.83 -14.03
N GLY A 140 21.00 -8.46 -13.68
CA GLY A 140 21.77 -8.14 -12.48
C GLY A 140 22.51 -6.81 -12.61
N GLY A 141 22.72 -6.12 -11.48
CA GLY A 141 23.64 -4.97 -11.40
C GLY A 141 23.17 -3.66 -12.03
N VAL A 142 21.90 -3.53 -12.43
CA VAL A 142 21.33 -2.25 -12.92
C VAL A 142 20.72 -1.38 -11.81
N GLY A 143 20.86 -1.79 -10.55
CA GLY A 143 20.46 -0.99 -9.38
C GLY A 143 19.02 -1.17 -8.89
N LYS A 144 18.41 -2.36 -9.03
CA LYS A 144 17.05 -2.65 -8.50
C LYS A 144 16.93 -2.31 -7.01
N THR A 145 17.67 -3.01 -6.15
CA THR A 145 17.71 -2.81 -4.69
C THR A 145 17.99 -1.36 -4.31
N THR A 146 18.91 -0.69 -5.04
CA THR A 146 19.20 0.73 -4.83
C THR A 146 17.98 1.59 -5.12
N ILE A 147 17.30 1.36 -6.24
CA ILE A 147 16.11 2.14 -6.61
C ILE A 147 14.96 1.86 -5.65
N SER A 148 14.69 0.59 -5.31
CA SER A 148 13.65 0.19 -4.36
C SER A 148 13.81 0.91 -3.01
N ALA A 149 15.01 0.85 -2.42
CA ALA A 149 15.30 1.47 -1.12
C ALA A 149 15.18 2.99 -1.13
N HIS A 150 15.71 3.65 -2.15
CA HIS A 150 15.75 5.11 -2.18
C HIS A 150 14.44 5.72 -2.68
N LEU A 151 13.70 5.00 -3.52
CA LEU A 151 12.33 5.38 -3.86
C LEU A 151 11.44 5.31 -2.61
N ALA A 152 11.55 4.24 -1.80
CA ALA A 152 10.89 4.18 -0.49
C ALA A 152 11.28 5.37 0.39
N GLY A 153 12.56 5.74 0.37
CA GLY A 153 13.07 6.98 0.95
C GLY A 153 12.33 8.24 0.54
N ALA A 154 12.13 8.42 -0.77
CA ALA A 154 11.44 9.59 -1.30
C ALA A 154 9.96 9.63 -0.88
N PHE A 155 9.25 8.50 -0.97
CA PHE A 155 7.86 8.39 -0.51
C PHE A 155 7.74 8.71 0.99
N ALA A 156 8.58 8.10 1.83
CA ALA A 156 8.55 8.33 3.27
C ALA A 156 8.84 9.81 3.63
N LEU A 157 9.78 10.46 2.92
CA LEU A 157 10.04 11.88 3.09
C LEU A 157 8.89 12.79 2.61
N ASN A 158 8.03 12.30 1.71
CA ASN A 158 6.84 13.03 1.24
C ASN A 158 5.57 12.74 2.07
N GLY A 159 5.73 12.01 3.19
CA GLY A 159 4.68 11.75 4.17
C GLY A 159 3.87 10.47 3.94
N TYR A 160 4.30 9.57 3.05
CA TYR A 160 3.63 8.29 2.87
C TYR A 160 4.12 7.26 3.90
N ASP A 161 3.22 6.43 4.39
CA ASP A 161 3.56 5.21 5.10
C ASP A 161 3.98 4.12 4.11
N VAL A 162 5.27 3.80 4.15
CA VAL A 162 5.92 2.93 3.16
C VAL A 162 6.38 1.63 3.78
N VAL A 163 6.00 0.53 3.14
CA VAL A 163 6.56 -0.80 3.40
C VAL A 163 7.41 -1.22 2.22
N LEU A 164 8.63 -1.66 2.51
CA LEU A 164 9.59 -2.10 1.53
C LEU A 164 9.78 -3.62 1.64
N ILE A 165 9.46 -4.34 0.57
CA ILE A 165 9.43 -5.80 0.54
C ILE A 165 10.59 -6.33 -0.32
N ASP A 166 11.40 -7.20 0.26
CA ASP A 166 12.43 -7.95 -0.45
C ASP A 166 11.83 -9.25 -1.02
N LEU A 167 11.73 -9.34 -2.35
CA LEU A 167 11.32 -10.56 -3.05
C LEU A 167 12.52 -11.42 -3.47
N ASP A 168 13.75 -10.93 -3.31
CA ASP A 168 14.96 -11.66 -3.69
C ASP A 168 15.42 -12.58 -2.55
N ARG A 169 15.59 -13.87 -2.85
CA ARG A 169 16.13 -14.86 -1.91
C ARG A 169 17.53 -14.52 -1.40
N GLN A 170 18.27 -13.69 -2.13
CA GLN A 170 19.58 -13.21 -1.66
C GLN A 170 19.48 -12.20 -0.52
N SER A 171 18.28 -11.67 -0.26
CA SER A 171 17.96 -10.71 0.80
C SER A 171 18.92 -9.53 0.86
N ASN A 172 19.31 -9.00 -0.31
CA ASN A 172 20.29 -7.92 -0.39
C ASN A 172 19.77 -6.65 0.27
N LEU A 173 18.46 -6.40 0.18
CA LEU A 173 17.81 -5.25 0.78
C LEU A 173 17.86 -5.33 2.31
N ARG A 174 17.52 -6.49 2.87
CA ARG A 174 17.56 -6.72 4.32
C ARG A 174 18.97 -6.67 4.90
N LYS A 175 19.98 -7.12 4.14
CA LYS A 175 21.41 -6.93 4.53
C LYS A 175 21.81 -5.46 4.61
N LEU A 176 21.26 -4.62 3.73
CA LEU A 176 21.59 -3.19 3.65
C LEU A 176 20.85 -2.36 4.68
N LEU A 177 19.57 -2.68 4.93
CA LEU A 177 18.68 -1.85 5.73
C LEU A 177 18.26 -2.47 7.08
N GLY A 178 18.55 -3.74 7.32
CA GLY A 178 17.98 -4.46 8.46
C GLY A 178 16.46 -4.56 8.33
N ASP A 179 15.76 -4.46 9.47
CA ASP A 179 14.29 -4.50 9.52
C ASP A 179 13.64 -3.13 9.26
N GLY A 180 14.45 -2.07 9.12
CA GLY A 180 13.94 -0.74 8.87
C GLY A 180 14.98 0.37 8.91
N VAL A 181 14.64 1.51 8.33
CA VAL A 181 15.48 2.71 8.35
C VAL A 181 14.69 3.93 8.79
N TYR A 182 15.28 4.70 9.69
CA TYR A 182 14.73 5.99 10.12
C TYR A 182 15.31 7.13 9.29
N LEU A 183 14.43 7.97 8.75
CA LEU A 183 14.76 9.16 7.98
C LEU A 183 14.46 10.39 8.84
N PRO A 184 15.49 11.20 9.18
CA PRO A 184 15.27 12.39 9.99
C PRO A 184 14.39 13.39 9.22
N GLY A 185 13.36 13.89 9.88
CA GLY A 185 12.49 14.93 9.35
C GLY A 185 13.20 16.29 9.27
N PRO A 186 12.63 17.26 8.54
CA PRO A 186 13.03 18.66 8.63
C PRO A 186 13.00 19.17 10.08
N LYS A 187 13.80 20.21 10.39
CA LYS A 187 13.88 20.75 11.76
C LYS A 187 12.48 21.03 12.35
N GLY A 188 12.14 20.31 13.42
CA GLY A 188 10.86 20.47 14.14
C GLY A 188 9.73 19.54 13.67
N GLN A 189 9.96 18.69 12.66
CA GLN A 189 9.03 17.65 12.22
C GLN A 189 9.48 16.27 12.68
N LEU A 190 8.53 15.36 12.89
CA LEU A 190 8.82 13.95 13.12
C LEU A 190 9.50 13.36 11.87
N GLY A 191 10.50 12.51 12.08
CA GLY A 191 11.10 11.73 10.99
C GLY A 191 10.20 10.57 10.58
N ALA A 192 10.45 10.05 9.39
CA ALA A 192 9.71 8.92 8.83
C ALA A 192 10.48 7.61 9.05
N THR A 193 9.77 6.49 9.14
CA THR A 193 10.38 5.16 9.21
C THR A 193 9.94 4.35 8.02
N ILE A 194 10.87 3.63 7.41
CA ILE A 194 10.56 2.62 6.39
C ILE A 194 10.71 1.26 7.04
N THR A 195 9.66 0.46 6.98
CA THR A 195 9.69 -0.94 7.41
C THR A 195 10.20 -1.81 6.27
N VAL A 196 11.13 -2.73 6.56
CA VAL A 196 11.69 -3.66 5.58
C VAL A 196 11.31 -5.09 5.93
N LEU A 197 10.63 -5.77 5.01
CA LEU A 197 10.09 -7.11 5.22
C LEU A 197 10.55 -8.04 4.09
N ASN A 198 10.62 -9.33 4.37
CA ASN A 198 10.59 -10.36 3.33
C ASN A 198 9.13 -10.56 2.87
N TYR A 199 8.96 -11.09 1.65
CA TYR A 199 7.63 -11.35 1.11
C TYR A 199 6.75 -12.26 1.99
N SER A 200 7.34 -13.17 2.77
CA SER A 200 6.61 -14.07 3.68
C SER A 200 6.16 -13.42 4.99
N GLU A 201 6.72 -12.26 5.33
CA GLU A 201 6.38 -11.48 6.53
C GLU A 201 5.29 -10.44 6.23
N TRP A 202 4.95 -10.23 4.95
CA TRP A 202 3.97 -9.24 4.54
C TRP A 202 2.55 -9.75 4.69
N ASN A 203 1.75 -9.00 5.44
CA ASN A 203 0.31 -9.17 5.56
C ASN A 203 -0.34 -7.79 5.58
N GLU A 204 -1.21 -7.48 4.62
CA GLU A 204 -1.86 -6.16 4.52
C GLU A 204 -2.64 -5.79 5.80
N GLU A 205 -3.19 -6.79 6.51
CA GLU A 205 -3.94 -6.56 7.75
C GLU A 205 -3.07 -6.10 8.92
N GLU A 206 -1.78 -6.48 8.94
CA GLU A 206 -0.86 -6.10 10.02
C GLU A 206 -0.31 -4.67 9.84
N TYR A 207 -0.51 -4.07 8.67
CA TYR A 207 -0.04 -2.73 8.32
C TYR A 207 -1.17 -1.87 7.73
N PRO A 208 -2.23 -1.57 8.50
CA PRO A 208 -3.41 -0.84 8.01
C PRO A 208 -3.10 0.60 7.54
N ASP A 209 -2.04 1.19 8.09
CA ASP A 209 -1.61 2.55 7.73
C ASP A 209 -0.81 2.57 6.42
N ALA A 210 -0.29 1.43 5.96
CA ALA A 210 0.53 1.36 4.76
C ALA A 210 -0.25 1.86 3.54
N ARG A 211 0.33 2.85 2.84
CA ARG A 211 -0.23 3.41 1.62
C ARG A 211 0.52 2.95 0.39
N VAL A 212 1.84 2.77 0.53
CA VAL A 212 2.74 2.42 -0.56
C VAL A 212 3.57 1.21 -0.19
N VAL A 213 3.52 0.19 -1.04
CA VAL A 213 4.32 -1.02 -0.92
C VAL A 213 5.29 -1.07 -2.08
N ILE A 214 6.59 -1.03 -1.80
CA ILE A 214 7.63 -1.12 -2.83
C ILE A 214 8.26 -2.51 -2.76
N CYS A 215 8.32 -3.20 -3.89
CA CYS A 215 8.87 -4.55 -3.98
C CYS A 215 10.21 -4.55 -4.72
N ASP A 216 11.29 -4.95 -4.05
CA ASP A 216 12.57 -5.24 -4.68
C ASP A 216 12.52 -6.63 -5.31
N CYS A 217 12.30 -6.69 -6.62
CA CYS A 217 12.10 -7.95 -7.33
C CYS A 217 13.41 -8.71 -7.57
N SER A 218 13.35 -10.04 -7.48
CA SER A 218 14.44 -10.91 -7.91
C SER A 218 14.72 -10.71 -9.41
N PRO A 219 16.00 -10.77 -9.86
CA PRO A 219 16.31 -10.82 -11.29
C PRO A 219 15.76 -12.06 -12.01
N GLU A 220 15.46 -13.13 -11.27
CA GLU A 220 14.88 -14.35 -11.83
C GLU A 220 13.35 -14.22 -11.81
N TYR A 221 12.71 -14.22 -12.98
CA TYR A 221 11.26 -14.02 -13.09
C TYR A 221 10.49 -15.02 -12.23
N ASP A 222 10.77 -16.32 -12.38
CA ASP A 222 10.08 -17.41 -11.69
C ASP A 222 10.36 -17.46 -10.18
N ALA A 223 11.33 -16.68 -9.68
CA ALA A 223 11.62 -16.57 -8.26
C ALA A 223 10.73 -15.54 -7.54
N ASN A 224 10.06 -14.65 -8.29
CA ASN A 224 9.15 -13.67 -7.72
C ASN A 224 7.76 -14.30 -7.50
N PRO A 225 7.14 -14.16 -6.32
CA PRO A 225 5.79 -14.69 -6.11
C PRO A 225 4.77 -14.00 -7.01
N GLU A 226 3.95 -14.79 -7.72
CA GLU A 226 2.97 -14.26 -8.66
C GLU A 226 1.93 -13.34 -8.02
N GLU A 227 1.61 -13.56 -6.74
CA GLU A 227 0.65 -12.74 -5.99
C GLU A 227 1.07 -11.27 -5.92
N PHE A 228 2.38 -10.98 -5.80
CA PHE A 228 2.88 -9.61 -5.84
C PHE A 228 2.85 -9.03 -7.26
N LEU A 229 3.28 -9.81 -8.26
CA LEU A 229 3.27 -9.39 -9.66
C LEU A 229 1.85 -9.01 -10.13
N LYS A 230 0.82 -9.76 -9.68
CA LYS A 230 -0.60 -9.48 -9.96
C LYS A 230 -1.12 -8.22 -9.26
N LYS A 231 -0.54 -7.84 -8.12
CA LYS A 231 -0.95 -6.67 -7.32
C LYS A 231 -0.32 -5.36 -7.80
N PHE A 232 0.79 -5.40 -8.54
CA PHE A 232 1.50 -4.19 -8.98
C PHE A 232 0.56 -3.21 -9.70
N ASN A 233 0.47 -2.00 -9.17
CA ASN A 233 -0.11 -0.86 -9.86
C ASN A 233 0.91 -0.27 -10.83
N TYR A 234 2.16 -0.23 -10.39
CA TYR A 234 3.28 0.34 -11.13
C TYR A 234 4.47 -0.62 -11.10
N CYS A 235 5.23 -0.68 -12.18
CA CYS A 235 6.49 -1.41 -12.21
C CYS A 235 7.58 -0.57 -12.87
N ILE A 236 8.67 -0.33 -12.16
CA ILE A 236 9.83 0.40 -12.64
C ILE A 236 10.90 -0.59 -13.07
N ILE A 237 11.38 -0.44 -14.31
CA ILE A 237 12.41 -1.28 -14.90
C ILE A 237 13.66 -0.44 -15.14
N PRO A 238 14.63 -0.51 -14.22
CA PRO A 238 15.85 0.27 -14.37
C PRO A 238 16.77 -0.31 -15.45
N THR A 239 17.43 0.58 -16.17
CA THR A 239 18.40 0.24 -17.20
C THR A 239 19.50 1.29 -17.30
N THR A 240 20.57 0.97 -18.00
CA THR A 240 21.72 1.87 -18.19
C THR A 240 21.97 2.13 -19.67
N LEU A 241 22.48 3.31 -19.99
CA LEU A 241 22.90 3.68 -21.35
C LEU A 241 24.34 3.19 -21.60
N ASN A 242 24.47 1.91 -21.96
CA ASN A 242 25.77 1.32 -22.33
C ASN A 242 25.80 1.00 -23.84
N PRO A 243 26.76 1.53 -24.63
CA PRO A 243 26.86 1.31 -26.07
C PRO A 243 26.78 -0.17 -26.51
N LEU A 244 27.48 -1.07 -25.81
CA LEU A 244 27.48 -2.50 -26.15
C LEU A 244 26.28 -3.25 -25.56
N GLY A 245 25.50 -2.58 -24.71
CA GLY A 245 24.40 -3.14 -23.96
C GLY A 245 23.02 -2.71 -24.44
N ILE A 246 22.86 -1.68 -25.29
CA ILE A 246 21.55 -1.11 -25.63
C ILE A 246 20.55 -2.17 -26.09
N ASN A 247 20.86 -2.90 -27.17
CA ASN A 247 19.92 -3.86 -27.75
C ASN A 247 19.60 -4.97 -26.75
N LYS A 248 20.62 -5.49 -26.05
CA LYS A 248 20.44 -6.52 -25.02
C LYS A 248 19.59 -6.02 -23.85
N ASN A 249 19.78 -4.78 -23.43
CA ASN A 249 18.99 -4.16 -22.38
C ASN A 249 17.53 -4.02 -22.83
N ALA A 250 17.31 -3.55 -24.06
CA ALA A 250 15.98 -3.43 -24.64
C ALA A 250 15.28 -4.78 -24.70
N ASP A 251 15.95 -5.83 -25.17
CA ASP A 251 15.41 -7.20 -25.22
C ASP A 251 15.03 -7.72 -23.83
N VAL A 252 15.88 -7.49 -22.82
CA VAL A 252 15.59 -7.88 -21.44
C VAL A 252 14.36 -7.14 -20.92
N ILE A 253 14.26 -5.82 -21.12
CA ILE A 253 13.10 -5.03 -20.69
C ILE A 253 11.83 -5.52 -21.37
N LYS A 254 11.85 -5.67 -22.70
CA LYS A 254 10.71 -6.17 -23.49
C LYS A 254 10.22 -7.52 -22.97
N ARG A 255 11.14 -8.45 -22.70
CA ARG A 255 10.81 -9.75 -22.10
C ARG A 255 10.20 -9.61 -20.71
N THR A 256 10.75 -8.74 -19.86
CA THR A 256 10.19 -8.49 -18.53
C THR A 256 8.79 -7.89 -18.62
N PHE A 257 8.55 -6.92 -19.51
CA PHE A 257 7.23 -6.36 -19.77
C PHE A 257 6.23 -7.42 -20.23
N THR A 258 6.59 -8.23 -21.24
CA THR A 258 5.74 -9.34 -21.70
C THR A 258 5.43 -10.33 -20.59
N ALA A 259 6.40 -10.63 -19.73
CA ALA A 259 6.21 -11.56 -18.62
C ALA A 259 5.24 -11.01 -17.57
N ILE A 260 5.41 -9.75 -17.15
CA ILE A 260 4.46 -9.09 -16.23
C ILE A 260 3.07 -9.02 -16.86
N ARG A 261 2.95 -8.65 -18.14
CA ARG A 261 1.66 -8.53 -18.85
C ARG A 261 0.87 -9.82 -18.93
N ARG A 262 1.51 -10.98 -18.87
CA ARG A 262 0.81 -12.28 -18.81
C ARG A 262 0.05 -12.49 -17.49
N LEU A 263 0.45 -11.81 -16.42
CA LEU A 263 -0.17 -11.91 -15.10
C LEU A 263 -0.96 -10.66 -14.72
N ASN A 264 -0.55 -9.49 -15.24
CA ASN A 264 -1.06 -8.18 -14.85
C ASN A 264 -1.19 -7.25 -16.06
N GLU A 265 -2.42 -7.16 -16.57
CA GLU A 265 -2.78 -6.34 -17.74
C GLU A 265 -2.93 -4.86 -17.42
N THR A 266 -3.00 -4.50 -16.12
CA THR A 266 -3.39 -3.15 -15.68
C THR A 266 -2.23 -2.34 -15.09
N ALA A 267 -1.10 -2.96 -14.72
CA ALA A 267 0.06 -2.25 -14.21
C ALA A 267 0.60 -1.21 -15.21
N GLU A 268 0.97 -0.01 -14.79
CA GLU A 268 1.77 0.89 -15.62
C GLU A 268 3.26 0.48 -15.52
N LEU A 269 3.91 0.31 -16.66
CA LEU A 269 5.29 -0.18 -16.74
C LEU A 269 6.21 0.94 -17.21
N PHE A 270 7.23 1.27 -16.42
CA PHE A 270 8.12 2.40 -16.67
C PHE A 270 9.55 1.94 -16.91
N VAL A 271 10.15 2.33 -18.04
CA VAL A 271 11.60 2.23 -18.23
C VAL A 271 12.25 3.44 -17.58
N LEU A 272 13.20 3.20 -16.67
CA LEU A 272 13.94 4.25 -15.95
C LEU A 272 15.43 4.18 -16.27
N ILE A 273 16.01 5.30 -16.67
CA ILE A 273 17.46 5.41 -16.86
C ILE A 273 18.15 5.60 -15.50
N ASN A 274 18.97 4.62 -15.15
CA ASN A 274 19.84 4.62 -13.98
C ASN A 274 21.31 4.80 -14.40
N ASN A 275 22.14 5.18 -13.44
CA ASN A 275 23.57 5.39 -13.60
C ASN A 275 23.88 6.42 -14.71
N TYR A 276 23.07 7.48 -14.78
CA TYR A 276 23.16 8.49 -15.82
C TYR A 276 24.33 9.47 -15.59
N HIS A 277 25.20 9.61 -16.57
CA HIS A 277 26.36 10.50 -16.51
C HIS A 277 26.00 11.83 -17.19
N SER A 278 25.64 12.85 -16.42
CA SER A 278 25.09 14.11 -16.92
C SER A 278 26.10 15.02 -17.64
N ASP A 279 27.37 14.65 -17.69
CA ASP A 279 28.46 15.40 -18.32
C ASP A 279 28.75 14.97 -19.77
N GLU A 280 27.97 14.04 -20.33
CA GLU A 280 28.22 13.46 -21.65
C GLU A 280 27.04 13.59 -22.63
N ASP A 281 26.51 14.81 -22.80
CA ASP A 281 25.30 15.12 -23.58
C ASP A 281 25.24 14.44 -24.95
N ARG A 282 26.30 14.58 -25.77
CA ARG A 282 26.32 13.99 -27.12
C ARG A 282 26.17 12.47 -27.08
N ARG A 283 26.87 11.80 -26.15
CA ARG A 283 26.78 10.34 -25.98
C ARG A 283 25.39 9.97 -25.51
N ASN A 284 24.89 10.66 -24.48
CA ASN A 284 23.58 10.39 -23.89
C ASN A 284 22.47 10.54 -24.93
N ASN A 285 22.47 11.59 -25.74
CA ASN A 285 21.47 11.82 -26.78
C ASN A 285 21.44 10.68 -27.81
N ILE A 286 22.62 10.23 -28.27
CA ILE A 286 22.71 9.11 -29.23
C ILE A 286 22.19 7.82 -28.60
N LEU A 287 22.66 7.47 -27.41
CA LEU A 287 22.31 6.22 -26.74
C LEU A 287 20.84 6.20 -26.29
N ASN A 288 20.34 7.32 -25.77
CA ASN A 288 18.95 7.48 -25.38
C ASN A 288 18.03 7.35 -26.60
N SER A 289 18.34 8.00 -27.72
CA SER A 289 17.57 7.88 -28.94
C SER A 289 17.51 6.44 -29.45
N LEU A 290 18.65 5.74 -29.48
CA LEU A 290 18.70 4.34 -29.89
C LEU A 290 17.85 3.45 -29.00
N LEU A 291 17.94 3.63 -27.67
CA LEU A 291 17.16 2.84 -26.73
C LEU A 291 15.67 3.17 -26.78
N LYS A 292 15.29 4.45 -26.93
CA LYS A 292 13.90 4.90 -26.98
C LYS A 292 13.18 4.34 -28.21
N THR A 293 13.84 4.33 -29.37
CA THR A 293 13.28 3.77 -30.61
C THR A 293 12.95 2.28 -30.49
N GLU A 294 13.66 1.53 -29.65
CA GLU A 294 13.32 0.13 -29.38
C GLU A 294 11.93 -0.04 -28.75
N PHE A 295 11.39 0.98 -28.06
CA PHE A 295 10.12 0.91 -27.35
C PHE A 295 8.97 1.63 -28.06
N GLU A 296 9.22 2.41 -29.11
CA GLU A 296 8.18 3.19 -29.83
C GLU A 296 6.99 2.33 -30.24
N ARG A 297 7.25 1.18 -30.86
CA ARG A 297 6.19 0.24 -31.26
C ARG A 297 5.42 -0.30 -30.07
N MET A 298 6.12 -0.64 -28.98
CA MET A 298 5.49 -1.22 -27.80
C MET A 298 4.60 -0.21 -27.07
N MET A 299 5.03 1.05 -26.96
CA MET A 299 4.23 2.13 -26.36
C MET A 299 3.03 2.50 -27.26
N ALA A 300 3.13 2.32 -28.57
CA ALA A 300 2.00 2.49 -29.48
C ALA A 300 0.96 1.36 -29.35
N GLU A 301 1.39 0.14 -29.04
CA GLU A 301 0.53 -1.04 -28.87
C GLU A 301 -0.04 -1.15 -27.44
N ASP A 302 0.69 -0.69 -26.43
CA ASP A 302 0.29 -0.70 -25.01
C ASP A 302 0.48 0.69 -24.40
N ALA A 303 -0.63 1.41 -24.22
CA ALA A 303 -0.66 2.75 -23.64
C ALA A 303 -0.20 2.80 -22.17
N ARG A 304 -0.07 1.64 -21.51
CA ARG A 304 0.43 1.53 -20.14
C ARG A 304 1.93 1.23 -20.07
N CYS A 305 2.63 1.23 -21.21
CA CYS A 305 4.08 1.16 -21.27
C CYS A 305 4.65 2.58 -21.46
N HIS A 306 5.59 2.95 -20.60
CA HIS A 306 6.16 4.28 -20.52
C HIS A 306 7.68 4.21 -20.61
N TYR A 307 8.26 5.16 -21.34
CA TYR A 307 9.69 5.41 -21.36
C TYR A 307 9.96 6.76 -20.71
N ILE A 308 10.58 6.78 -19.53
CA ILE A 308 10.90 8.02 -18.83
C ILE A 308 12.13 8.63 -19.49
N ASP A 309 11.95 9.79 -20.12
CA ASP A 309 13.05 10.50 -20.76
C ASP A 309 14.05 11.00 -19.69
N PRO A 310 15.36 10.74 -19.83
CA PRO A 310 16.36 11.13 -18.83
C PRO A 310 16.46 12.64 -18.60
N ASP A 311 15.99 13.47 -19.54
CA ASP A 311 15.89 14.92 -19.35
C ASP A 311 14.82 15.32 -18.32
N MET A 312 13.77 14.49 -18.17
CA MET A 312 12.74 14.65 -17.15
C MET A 312 13.22 14.06 -15.83
N VAL A 313 13.55 12.76 -15.85
CA VAL A 313 14.01 12.02 -14.68
C VAL A 313 15.04 10.97 -15.09
N ALA A 314 16.18 11.02 -14.42
CA ALA A 314 17.15 9.94 -14.42
C ALA A 314 17.81 9.85 -13.04
N ILE A 315 18.21 8.65 -12.64
CA ILE A 315 19.05 8.47 -11.45
C ILE A 315 20.51 8.64 -11.90
N ARG A 316 21.13 9.74 -11.50
CA ARG A 316 22.49 10.06 -11.92
C ARG A 316 23.51 9.13 -11.28
N TYR A 317 24.63 8.93 -11.97
CA TYR A 317 25.81 8.35 -11.36
C TYR A 317 26.19 9.16 -10.12
N SER A 318 26.30 8.47 -9.00
CA SER A 318 26.70 9.06 -7.73
C SER A 318 27.62 8.09 -7.02
N LYS A 319 28.78 8.59 -6.57
CA LYS A 319 29.67 7.82 -5.69
C LYS A 319 28.94 7.38 -4.41
N GLN A 320 28.00 8.18 -3.92
CA GLN A 320 27.21 7.82 -2.73
C GLN A 320 26.34 6.58 -2.98
N LEU A 321 25.74 6.47 -4.18
CA LEU A 321 24.96 5.29 -4.56
C LEU A 321 25.86 4.09 -4.89
N LEU A 322 27.00 4.33 -5.56
CA LEU A 322 27.96 3.28 -5.90
C LEU A 322 28.55 2.60 -4.64
N TYR A 323 28.87 3.38 -3.61
CA TYR A 323 29.41 2.89 -2.34
C TYR A 323 28.35 2.72 -1.25
N TRP A 324 27.06 2.75 -1.62
CA TRP A 324 25.99 2.45 -0.68
C TRP A 324 26.11 1.00 -0.21
N GLY A 325 26.05 0.78 1.11
CA GLY A 325 26.43 -0.49 1.75
C GLY A 325 27.79 -0.47 2.44
N TYR A 326 28.61 0.57 2.23
CA TYR A 326 29.88 0.72 2.96
C TYR A 326 29.69 0.77 4.49
N HIS A 327 28.53 1.23 4.96
CA HIS A 327 28.17 1.19 6.38
C HIS A 327 28.18 -0.22 6.96
N ILE A 328 27.92 -1.27 6.17
CA ILE A 328 28.04 -2.67 6.63
C ILE A 328 29.49 -2.98 6.99
N VAL A 329 30.43 -2.57 6.14
CA VAL A 329 31.87 -2.81 6.32
C VAL A 329 32.41 -2.05 7.53
N GLU A 330 31.87 -0.85 7.78
CA GLU A 330 32.23 -0.02 8.93
C GLU A 330 31.42 -0.32 10.21
N ASN A 331 30.53 -1.32 10.20
CA ASN A 331 29.57 -1.59 11.28
C ASN A 331 28.73 -0.36 11.69
N GLY A 332 28.40 0.49 10.72
CA GLY A 332 27.50 1.63 10.86
C GLY A 332 26.03 1.22 10.83
N LYS A 333 25.17 2.15 11.23
CA LYS A 333 23.71 1.95 11.20
C LYS A 333 23.18 1.90 9.76
N PRO A 334 22.10 1.14 9.50
CA PRO A 334 21.32 1.23 8.27
C PRO A 334 20.99 2.69 7.89
N GLN A 335 21.25 3.04 6.63
CA GLN A 335 20.99 4.38 6.11
C GLN A 335 20.81 4.37 4.59
N LEU A 336 20.06 5.33 4.06
CA LEU A 336 20.03 5.64 2.63
C LEU A 336 21.22 6.53 2.23
N ALA A 337 21.54 6.56 0.95
CA ALA A 337 22.55 7.45 0.37
C ALA A 337 22.07 8.91 0.21
N PHE A 338 21.26 9.39 1.16
CA PHE A 338 20.66 10.73 1.16
C PHE A 338 21.50 11.78 1.88
N ARG A 339 22.69 11.42 2.36
CA ARG A 339 23.62 12.35 3.01
C ARG A 339 23.92 13.58 2.14
N GLU A 340 24.00 14.73 2.79
CA GLU A 340 24.35 15.99 2.15
C GLU A 340 25.87 16.15 2.00
N ILE A 341 26.30 16.51 0.81
CA ILE A 341 27.68 16.88 0.48
C ILE A 341 27.64 18.28 -0.12
N GLY A 342 28.26 19.25 0.55
CA GLY A 342 28.17 20.66 0.15
C GLY A 342 26.76 21.25 0.25
N GLY A 343 25.95 20.77 1.22
CA GLY A 343 24.58 21.24 1.46
C GLY A 343 23.53 20.70 0.47
N ARG A 344 23.89 19.73 -0.37
CA ARG A 344 22.97 19.09 -1.32
C ARG A 344 23.16 17.58 -1.33
N SER A 345 22.07 16.85 -1.61
CA SER A 345 22.12 15.41 -1.86
C SER A 345 21.54 15.13 -3.24
N LEU A 346 22.43 14.83 -4.20
CA LEU A 346 22.03 14.51 -5.57
C LEU A 346 21.14 13.25 -5.63
N PRO A 347 21.45 12.15 -4.91
CA PRO A 347 20.54 11.01 -4.86
C PRO A 347 19.16 11.38 -4.34
N ARG A 348 19.07 12.08 -3.19
CA ARG A 348 17.78 12.52 -2.64
C ARG A 348 16.98 13.33 -3.65
N THR A 349 17.65 14.24 -4.36
CA THR A 349 17.00 15.06 -5.40
C THR A 349 16.48 14.22 -6.56
N ASP A 350 17.25 13.23 -7.03
CA ASP A 350 16.85 12.40 -8.18
C ASP A 350 15.69 11.47 -7.84
N PHE A 351 15.65 10.92 -6.63
CA PHE A 351 14.55 10.07 -6.17
C PHE A 351 13.29 10.88 -5.85
N LEU A 352 13.41 12.13 -5.35
CA LEU A 352 12.26 13.03 -5.22
C LEU A 352 11.68 13.40 -6.60
N LYS A 353 12.53 13.71 -7.59
CA LYS A 353 12.05 13.94 -8.97
C LYS A 353 11.35 12.73 -9.57
N LEU A 354 11.83 11.52 -9.27
CA LEU A 354 11.16 10.30 -9.70
C LEU A 354 9.80 10.16 -9.03
N LEU A 355 9.69 10.48 -7.74
CA LEU A 355 8.40 10.53 -7.05
C LEU A 355 7.46 11.54 -7.70
N ASP A 356 7.90 12.79 -7.90
CA ASP A 356 7.09 13.85 -8.53
C ASP A 356 6.58 13.39 -9.91
N TYR A 357 7.45 12.78 -10.73
CA TYR A 357 7.05 12.25 -12.03
C TYR A 357 5.99 11.14 -11.90
N LEU A 358 6.16 10.21 -10.96
CA LEU A 358 5.18 9.15 -10.75
C LEU A 358 3.85 9.73 -10.24
N GLU A 359 3.88 10.72 -9.35
CA GLU A 359 2.70 11.43 -8.86
C GLU A 359 1.95 12.14 -10.01
N ASP A 360 2.66 12.83 -10.91
CA ASP A 360 2.07 13.55 -12.05
C ASP A 360 1.48 12.63 -13.14
N HIS A 361 2.07 11.44 -13.33
CA HIS A 361 1.74 10.54 -14.45
C HIS A 361 0.90 9.34 -14.01
N THR A 362 0.51 9.30 -12.73
CA THR A 362 -0.29 8.21 -12.17
C THR A 362 -1.33 8.73 -11.18
N ASN A 363 -2.07 7.83 -10.52
CA ASN A 363 -3.10 8.22 -9.54
C ASN A 363 -2.56 8.25 -8.10
N ILE A 364 -1.24 8.26 -7.90
CA ILE A 364 -0.61 8.25 -6.58
C ILE A 364 -1.03 9.47 -5.75
N GLU A 365 -1.13 10.67 -6.33
CA GLU A 365 -1.58 11.88 -5.59
C GLU A 365 -3.00 11.76 -5.03
N GLY A 366 -3.87 10.96 -5.67
CA GLY A 366 -5.24 10.74 -5.20
C GLY A 366 -5.29 10.20 -3.77
N ILE A 367 -4.23 9.51 -3.34
CA ILE A 367 -4.05 8.93 -2.00
C ILE A 367 -3.87 10.03 -0.95
N LYS A 368 -3.06 11.06 -1.25
CA LYS A 368 -2.77 12.17 -0.33
C LYS A 368 -3.93 13.16 -0.19
N ARG A 369 -4.75 13.32 -1.25
CA ARG A 369 -5.91 14.24 -1.26
C ARG A 369 -7.13 13.70 -0.52
N GLN A 370 -7.28 12.38 -0.38
CA GLN A 370 -8.34 11.77 0.43
C GLN A 370 -8.21 12.12 1.92
N GLU A 371 -7.00 12.44 2.39
CA GLU A 371 -6.72 12.81 3.80
C GLU A 371 -6.85 14.33 4.08
N GLN A 372 -6.86 15.17 3.05
CA GLN A 372 -6.88 16.64 3.21
C GLN A 372 -8.24 17.28 2.90
N GLN A 373 -9.26 16.50 2.54
CA GLN A 373 -10.63 17.03 2.45
C GLN A 373 -11.23 17.05 3.86
N PRO A 374 -11.49 18.24 4.45
CA PRO A 374 -12.40 18.28 5.59
C PRO A 374 -13.77 17.82 5.10
N SER A 375 -14.39 16.91 5.84
CA SER A 375 -15.74 16.44 5.61
C SER A 375 -16.65 17.61 5.22
N PRO A 376 -17.37 17.56 4.08
CA PRO A 376 -18.27 18.64 3.71
C PRO A 376 -19.35 18.78 4.77
N ASN A 377 -19.43 19.99 5.36
CA ASN A 377 -20.34 20.42 6.42
C ASN A 377 -21.80 19.98 6.27
#